data_AF-A0A959GZ89-F1
#
_entry.id   AF-A0A959GZ89-F1
#
_cell.length_a   1.000
_cell.length_b   1.000
_cell.length_c   1.000
_cell.angle_alpha   90.00
_cell.angle_beta   90.00
_cell.angle_gamma   90.00
#
_symmetry.space_group_name_H-M   'P 1'
#
loop_
_entity.id
_entity.type
_entity.pdbx_description
1 polymer ?
#
loop_
_entity_poly.entity_id
_entity_poly.type
_entity_poly.pdbx_seq_one_letter_code
_entity_poly.pdbx_strand_id
1 'polypeptide(L)'
;IFVAMSVPLSMCIAFLVLPSFGFTLNMIVLFAFLLGLGIVVDDAIVVIENTHRIYHDEHLDIVTAAKKAAGEVFLPVLSGTATTLAPFFPL
;
A
#
# COMPACT_ATOMS: atom_id res chain seq x y z
N ILE A 1 -0.16 -10.68 -11.41
CA ILE A 1 -0.43 -11.79 -10.46
C ILE A 1 -0.09 -11.39 -9.02
N PHE A 2 1.08 -10.79 -8.75
CA PHE A 2 1.46 -10.32 -7.40
C PHE A 2 0.45 -9.33 -6.76
N VAL A 3 -0.06 -8.36 -7.53
CA VAL A 3 -1.07 -7.40 -7.05
C VAL A 3 -2.40 -8.08 -6.69
N ALA A 4 -2.84 -9.05 -7.48
CA ALA A 4 -4.09 -9.78 -7.22
C ALA A 4 -4.01 -10.66 -5.96
N MET A 5 -2.80 -11.04 -5.52
CA MET A 5 -2.59 -11.74 -4.24
C MET A 5 -2.43 -10.79 -3.05
N SER A 6 -2.02 -9.53 -3.25
CA SER A 6 -1.86 -8.58 -2.14
C SER A 6 -3.20 -8.19 -1.53
N VAL A 7 -4.25 -8.03 -2.36
CA VAL A 7 -5.61 -7.67 -1.91
C VAL A 7 -6.20 -8.69 -0.93
N PRO A 8 -6.33 -9.99 -1.27
CA PRO A 8 -6.87 -10.98 -0.34
C PRO A 8 -5.98 -11.20 0.88
N LEU A 9 -4.65 -11.06 0.75
CA LEU A 9 -3.73 -11.16 1.88
C LEU A 9 -3.93 -9.99 2.87
N SER A 10 -4.04 -8.76 2.38
CA SER A 10 -4.34 -7.57 3.20
C SER A 10 -5.70 -7.67 3.89
N MET A 11 -6.73 -8.17 3.19
CA MET A 11 -8.03 -8.46 3.80
C MET A 11 -7.91 -9.49 4.92
N CYS A 12 -7.19 -10.59 4.68
CA CYS A 12 -7.01 -11.66 5.67
C CYS A 12 -6.29 -11.16 6.94
N ILE A 13 -5.20 -10.40 6.77
CA ILE A 13 -4.45 -9.81 7.89
C ILE A 13 -5.34 -8.87 8.71
N ALA A 14 -6.14 -8.03 8.06
CA ALA A 14 -7.01 -7.10 8.77
C ALA A 14 -8.13 -7.77 9.54
N PHE A 15 -8.77 -8.80 8.97
CA PHE A 15 -9.76 -9.61 9.67
C PHE A 15 -9.16 -10.39 10.85
N LEU A 16 -7.86 -10.69 10.83
CA LEU A 16 -7.12 -11.28 11.95
C LEU A 16 -6.77 -10.27 13.05
N VAL A 17 -6.41 -9.04 12.68
CA VAL A 17 -5.90 -8.01 13.61
C VAL A 17 -7.03 -7.17 14.24
N LEU A 18 -8.12 -6.89 13.53
CA LEU A 18 -9.27 -6.16 14.06
C LEU A 18 -9.87 -6.79 15.35
N PRO A 19 -10.10 -8.11 15.43
CA PRO A 19 -10.63 -8.72 16.65
C PRO A 19 -9.60 -8.77 17.79
N SER A 20 -8.28 -8.72 17.53
CA SER A 20 -7.27 -8.70 18.60
C SER A 20 -7.22 -7.36 19.35
N PHE A 21 -7.67 -6.26 18.73
CA PHE A 21 -7.78 -4.95 19.37
C PHE A 21 -9.16 -4.69 20.01
N GLY A 22 -10.07 -5.67 20.01
CA GLY A 22 -11.39 -5.53 20.63
C GLY A 22 -12.37 -4.66 19.84
N PHE A 23 -12.05 -4.27 18.60
CA PHE A 23 -12.96 -3.56 17.72
C PHE A 23 -14.00 -4.52 17.16
N THR A 24 -15.28 -4.14 17.25
CA THR A 24 -16.35 -4.84 16.55
C THR A 24 -16.35 -4.41 15.08
N LEU A 25 -16.62 -5.36 14.18
CA LEU A 25 -16.84 -5.07 12.76
C LEU A 25 -18.18 -4.33 12.59
N ASN A 26 -18.14 -3.02 12.80
CA ASN A 26 -19.25 -2.12 12.55
C ASN A 26 -19.11 -1.52 11.14
N MET A 27 -20.21 -1.03 10.56
CA MET A 27 -20.25 -0.46 9.22
C MET A 27 -19.23 0.69 9.05
N ILE A 28 -19.00 1.48 10.10
CA ILE A 28 -17.98 2.55 10.13
C ILE A 28 -16.55 1.98 10.06
N VAL A 29 -16.27 0.93 10.84
CA VAL A 29 -14.95 0.27 10.85
C VAL A 29 -14.68 -0.40 9.51
N LEU A 30 -15.70 -1.03 8.90
CA LEU A 30 -15.59 -1.63 7.58
C LEU A 30 -15.30 -0.57 6.49
N PHE A 31 -15.92 0.61 6.60
CA PHE A 31 -15.70 1.72 5.66
C PHE A 31 -14.30 2.33 5.80
N ALA A 32 -13.85 2.55 7.04
CA ALA A 32 -12.48 2.99 7.33
C ALA A 32 -11.45 1.95 6.87
N PHE A 33 -11.77 0.66 7.04
CA PHE A 33 -10.93 -0.44 6.57
C PHE A 33 -10.81 -0.47 5.04
N LEU A 34 -11.92 -0.30 4.31
CA LEU A 34 -11.91 -0.22 2.84
C LEU A 34 -11.07 0.97 2.33
N LEU A 35 -11.19 2.15 2.96
CA LEU A 35 -10.37 3.31 2.63
C LEU A 35 -8.88 3.06 2.89
N GLY A 36 -8.54 2.52 4.06
CA GLY A 36 -7.15 2.20 4.40
C GLY A 36 -6.55 1.13 3.48
N LEU A 37 -7.32 0.11 3.12
CA LEU A 37 -6.87 -0.94 2.21
C LEU A 37 -6.60 -0.39 0.80
N GLY A 38 -7.44 0.52 0.30
CA GLY A 38 -7.22 1.18 -0.98
C GLY A 38 -5.87 1.90 -1.03
N ILE A 39 -5.56 2.68 0.01
CA ILE A 39 -4.28 3.40 0.11
C ILE A 39 -3.09 2.44 0.10
N VAL A 40 -3.13 1.38 0.92
CA VAL A 40 -2.03 0.41 1.00
C VAL A 40 -1.82 -0.36 -0.31
N VAL A 41 -2.92 -0.71 -1.00
CA VAL A 41 -2.85 -1.44 -2.27
C VAL A 41 -2.32 -0.55 -3.39
N ASP A 42 -2.77 0.70 -3.48
CA ASP A 42 -2.30 1.65 -4.50
C ASP A 42 -0.81 1.93 -4.35
N ASP A 43 -0.33 2.14 -3.12
CA ASP A 43 1.10 2.34 -2.84
C ASP A 43 1.93 1.11 -3.22
N ALA A 44 1.44 -0.10 -2.91
CA ALA A 44 2.12 -1.34 -3.28
C ALA A 44 2.19 -1.56 -4.80
N ILE A 45 1.16 -1.17 -5.54
CA ILE A 45 1.14 -1.28 -7.01
C ILE A 45 2.20 -0.37 -7.63
N VAL A 46 2.27 0.89 -7.21
CA VAL A 46 3.21 1.88 -7.76
C VAL A 46 4.67 1.44 -7.53
N VAL A 47 4.98 0.89 -6.36
CA VAL A 47 6.34 0.38 -6.05
C VAL A 47 6.70 -0.81 -6.95
N ILE A 48 5.78 -1.75 -7.15
CA ILE A 48 6.01 -2.95 -7.97
C ILE A 48 6.17 -2.56 -9.44
N GLU A 49 5.32 -1.68 -9.96
CA GLU A 49 5.37 -1.24 -11.35
C GLU A 49 6.65 -0.47 -11.66
N ASN A 50 7.09 0.42 -10.76
CA ASN A 50 8.37 1.12 -10.90
C ASN A 50 9.56 0.17 -10.83
N THR A 51 9.51 -0.83 -9.93
CA THR A 51 10.55 -1.87 -9.83
C THR A 51 10.61 -2.71 -11.10
N HIS A 52 9.47 -3.10 -11.65
CA HIS A 52 9.40 -3.85 -12.91
C HIS A 52 9.92 -3.03 -14.09
N ARG A 53 9.60 -1.73 -14.15
CA ARG A 53 10.13 -0.80 -15.18
C ARG A 53 11.65 -0.74 -15.13
N ILE A 54 12.23 -0.45 -13.96
CA ILE A 54 13.69 -0.35 -13.79
C ILE A 54 14.39 -1.68 -14.06
N TYR A 55 13.80 -2.79 -13.63
CA TYR A 55 14.35 -4.12 -13.89
C TYR A 55 14.40 -4.43 -15.39
N HIS A 56 13.35 -4.07 -16.13
CA HIS A 56 13.24 -4.38 -17.56
C HIS A 56 14.03 -3.39 -18.45
N ASP A 57 14.17 -2.14 -18.04
CA ASP A 57 14.92 -1.12 -18.78
C ASP A 57 16.43 -1.17 -18.49
N GLU A 58 16.83 -1.31 -17.22
CA GLU A 58 18.24 -1.23 -16.80
C GLU A 58 18.92 -2.60 -16.66
N HIS A 59 18.19 -3.72 -16.79
CA HIS A 59 18.70 -5.09 -16.65
C HIS A 59 19.50 -5.33 -15.36
N LEU A 60 19.15 -4.61 -14.30
CA LEU A 60 19.80 -4.70 -12.98
C LEU A 60 19.28 -5.90 -12.20
N ASP A 61 20.11 -6.42 -11.30
CA ASP A 61 19.69 -7.45 -10.35
C ASP A 61 18.50 -6.99 -9.51
N ILE A 62 17.56 -7.90 -9.21
CA ILE A 62 16.25 -7.58 -8.58
C ILE A 62 16.42 -6.79 -7.29
N VAL A 63 17.45 -7.12 -6.49
CA VAL A 63 17.75 -6.44 -5.22
C VAL A 63 18.19 -4.99 -5.44
N THR A 64 18.93 -4.74 -6.52
CA THR A 64 19.42 -3.40 -6.86
C THR A 64 18.33 -2.56 -7.49
N ALA A 65 17.52 -3.16 -8.38
CA ALA A 65 16.35 -2.54 -8.97
C ALA A 65 15.33 -2.13 -7.88
N ALA A 66 15.06 -2.99 -6.90
CA ALA A 66 14.16 -2.68 -5.79
C ALA A 66 14.67 -1.52 -4.91
N LYS A 67 15.97 -1.46 -4.62
CA LYS A 67 16.56 -0.34 -3.87
C LYS A 67 16.45 0.99 -4.62
N LYS A 68 16.71 0.99 -5.93
CA LYS A 68 16.61 2.18 -6.77
C LYS A 68 15.16 2.62 -6.92
N ALA A 69 14.26 1.68 -7.19
CA ALA A 69 12.84 1.91 -7.29
C ALA A 69 12.29 2.54 -6.01
N ALA A 70 12.61 1.97 -4.84
CA ALA A 70 12.16 2.48 -3.56
C ALA A 70 12.57 3.95 -3.33
N GLY A 71 13.77 4.36 -3.78
CA GLY A 71 14.22 5.75 -3.71
C GLY A 71 13.45 6.71 -4.63
N GLU A 72 13.11 6.27 -5.85
CA GLU A 72 12.36 7.09 -6.81
C GLU A 72 10.88 7.23 -6.45
N VAL A 73 10.23 6.16 -5.96
CA VAL A 73 8.81 6.21 -5.59
C VAL A 73 8.55 6.74 -4.18
N PHE A 74 9.58 6.96 -3.36
CA PHE A 74 9.40 7.46 -1.99
C PHE A 74 8.71 8.84 -1.95
N LEU A 75 9.18 9.79 -2.77
CA LEU A 75 8.63 11.15 -2.85
C LEU A 75 7.15 11.17 -3.29
N PRO A 76 6.75 10.52 -4.40
CA PRO A 76 5.36 10.49 -4.84
C PRO A 76 4.45 9.72 -3.87
N VAL A 77 4.89 8.59 -3.30
CA VAL A 77 4.10 7.83 -2.31
C VAL A 77 3.87 8.69 -1.05
N LEU A 78 4.92 9.31 -0.51
CA LEU A 78 4.82 10.18 0.66
C LEU A 78 3.88 11.38 0.41
N SER A 79 3.97 12.00 -0.76
CA SER A 79 3.07 13.10 -1.16
C SER A 79 1.62 12.62 -1.29
N GLY A 80 1.40 11.41 -1.82
CA GLY A 80 0.09 10.79 -1.90
C GLY A 80 -0.51 10.55 -0.51
N THR A 81 0.23 9.91 0.39
CA THR A 81 -0.22 9.69 1.77
C THR A 81 -0.48 11.02 2.50
N ALA A 82 0.39 12.01 2.35
CA ALA A 82 0.22 13.33 2.98
C ALA A 82 -1.05 14.04 2.48
N THR A 83 -1.37 13.93 1.19
CA THR A 83 -2.59 14.52 0.61
C THR A 83 -3.84 13.81 1.11
N THR A 84 -3.79 12.49 1.28
CA THR A 84 -4.91 11.72 1.83
C THR A 84 -5.11 11.98 3.33
N LEU A 85 -4.04 12.26 4.07
CA LEU A 85 -4.11 12.58 5.50
C LEU A 85 -4.47 14.05 5.78
N ALA A 86 -4.13 14.98 4.87
CA ALA A 86 -4.37 16.41 5.07
C ALA A 86 -5.82 16.80 5.43
N PRO A 87 -6.88 16.17 4.88
CA PRO A 87 -8.26 16.41 5.27
C PRO A 87 -8.64 15.86 6.64
N PHE A 88 -7.93 14.85 7.15
CA PHE A 88 -8.19 14.22 8.45
C PHE A 88 -7.33 14.80 9.58
N PHE A 89 -6.25 15.52 9.26
CA PHE A 89 -5.44 16.23 10.24
C PHE A 89 -6.19 17.28 11.09
N PRO A 90 -7.21 18.01 10.57
CA PRO A 90 -7.99 18.97 11.37
C PRO A 90 -9.18 18.37 12.14
N LEU A 91 -9.41 17.04 12.07
CA LEU A 91 -10.44 16.33 12.87
C LEU A 91 -9.86 15.83 14.19
#